data_AF-A0A8H5VG67-F1
#
_entry.id   AF-A0A8H5VG67-F1
#
_cell.length_a   1.000
_cell.length_b   1.000
_cell.length_c   1.000
_cell.angle_alpha   90.00
_cell.angle_beta   90.00
_cell.angle_gamma   90.00
#
_symmetry.space_group_name_H-M   'P 1'
#
loop_
_entity.id
_entity.type
_entity.pdbx_description
1 polymer ?
#
loop_
_entity_poly.entity_id
_entity_poly.type
_entity_poly.pdbx_seq_one_letter_code
_entity_poly.pdbx_strand_id
1 'polypeptide(L)'
;MDQSIIRISKELGDIQKNCDLSLAVACRDIDVRNVKALIMGPHETPYEFGFFEFAIRFHKGRAPRTMTKLSLIFDDRISFQIPERNLYHHKRGTLSLQPQCIQQWESLSINSRVLYFVQDLGFELTMARTWRGERGEEWSSAQGLESILLSIQSLLSSNPYENEPGFEDANDESDKKHQKDYIQKIRHETLRISVIQRLEGYLGMNPGGTQLHSLPGANEMDDDDDIDEATVPFEPFRDLCKRRFLWYYESYLAAIEKGKSETKPNQPFARMPFESPGNNSMDGKFNYPELGSRLQAIKAAIDAEPERWAEEGLEAKKKETTVAVNLQHQFEQVVEVFKRGDMPHDVFLENENPFVWVITYFGRPMTNLDGGLFRIKMNFSVRFPEEQPRVKFETKIFHHHIAADGTACYTPNPMKREDVRSHIDAIFAILEDDEPAYDPRKIVNPEATKMYWGGSPDDKKKYNRRLRRSVQQSMEDFPE
;
A
#
# COMPACT_ATOMS: atom_id res chain seq x y z
N MET A 1 2.44 -23.87 24.88
CA MET A 1 2.50 -22.77 23.90
C MET A 1 2.19 -21.48 24.63
N ASP A 2 3.00 -20.43 24.46
CA ASP A 2 2.84 -19.14 25.17
C ASP A 2 1.51 -18.48 24.77
N GLN A 3 0.65 -18.13 25.75
CA GLN A 3 -0.65 -17.51 25.51
C GLN A 3 -0.55 -16.20 24.72
N SER A 4 0.56 -15.46 24.85
CA SER A 4 0.82 -14.24 24.07
C SER A 4 0.94 -14.52 22.57
N ILE A 5 1.61 -15.62 22.21
CA ILE A 5 1.80 -16.02 20.81
C ILE A 5 0.46 -16.38 20.18
N ILE A 6 -0.35 -17.19 20.85
CA ILE A 6 -1.67 -17.61 20.35
C ILE A 6 -2.55 -16.39 20.06
N ARG A 7 -2.54 -15.40 20.96
CA ARG A 7 -3.30 -14.16 20.78
C ARG A 7 -2.80 -13.33 19.59
N ILE A 8 -1.49 -13.11 19.49
CA ILE A 8 -0.90 -12.35 18.38
C ILE A 8 -1.23 -13.02 17.04
N SER A 9 -1.02 -14.34 16.93
CA SER A 9 -1.35 -15.08 15.72
C SER A 9 -2.84 -14.99 15.36
N LYS A 10 -3.73 -15.01 16.36
CA LYS A 10 -5.16 -14.81 16.13
C LYS A 10 -5.46 -13.39 15.61
N GLU A 11 -4.95 -12.35 16.27
CA GLU A 11 -5.18 -10.96 15.86
C GLU A 11 -4.62 -10.69 14.45
N LEU A 12 -3.43 -11.21 14.14
CA LEU A 12 -2.87 -11.14 12.78
C LEU A 12 -3.75 -11.84 11.76
N GLY A 13 -4.21 -13.06 12.07
CA GLY A 13 -5.09 -13.82 11.20
C GLY A 13 -6.44 -13.14 10.98
N ASP A 14 -7.00 -12.49 12.01
CA ASP A 14 -8.24 -11.74 11.92
C ASP A 14 -8.06 -10.49 11.04
N ILE A 15 -6.97 -9.74 11.20
CA ILE A 15 -6.64 -8.60 10.32
C ILE A 15 -6.38 -9.05 8.88
N GLN A 16 -5.69 -10.16 8.66
CA GLN A 16 -5.42 -10.68 7.31
C GLN A 16 -6.68 -11.23 6.61
N LYS A 17 -7.67 -11.69 7.38
CA LYS A 17 -9.00 -12.07 6.87
C LYS A 17 -9.85 -10.85 6.58
N ASN A 18 -9.74 -9.82 7.41
CA ASN A 18 -10.40 -8.54 7.17
C ASN A 18 -9.81 -7.93 5.89
N CYS A 19 -10.65 -7.77 4.86
CA CYS A 19 -10.23 -7.21 3.57
C CYS A 19 -10.10 -5.67 3.62
N ASP A 20 -9.65 -5.10 4.74
CA ASP A 20 -9.38 -3.68 4.84
C ASP A 20 -8.17 -3.35 3.97
N LEU A 21 -8.42 -2.73 2.81
CA LEU A 21 -7.37 -2.38 1.86
C LEU A 21 -6.38 -1.33 2.40
N SER A 22 -6.68 -0.73 3.55
CA SER A 22 -5.87 0.33 4.15
C SER A 22 -4.89 -0.16 5.21
N LEU A 23 -5.03 -1.39 5.69
CA LEU A 23 -4.16 -2.00 6.70
C LEU A 23 -3.62 -3.34 6.21
N ALA A 24 -2.34 -3.60 6.45
CA ALA A 24 -1.76 -4.93 6.25
C ALA A 24 -0.81 -5.26 7.39
N VAL A 25 -0.75 -6.54 7.78
CA VAL A 25 0.13 -7.03 8.83
C VAL A 25 0.82 -8.32 8.41
N ALA A 26 2.07 -8.48 8.83
CA ALA A 26 2.86 -9.67 8.58
C ALA A 26 3.89 -9.89 9.68
N CYS A 27 4.21 -11.14 9.96
CA CYS A 27 5.33 -11.54 10.80
C CYS A 27 6.00 -12.76 10.18
N ARG A 28 7.22 -13.06 10.61
CA ARG A 28 7.85 -14.34 10.29
C ARG A 28 7.31 -15.43 11.22
N ASP A 29 7.23 -16.65 10.71
CA ASP A 29 6.83 -17.80 11.53
C ASP A 29 7.85 -18.07 12.65
N ILE A 30 9.14 -17.84 12.37
CA ILE A 30 10.22 -17.93 13.36
C ILE A 30 10.13 -16.85 14.46
N ASP A 31 9.45 -15.72 14.21
CA ASP A 31 9.38 -14.59 15.14
C ASP A 31 8.06 -13.81 15.07
N VAL A 32 7.00 -14.45 15.52
CA VAL A 32 5.64 -13.88 15.66
C VAL A 32 5.54 -12.67 16.60
N ARG A 33 6.59 -12.35 17.36
CA ARG A 33 6.62 -11.18 18.26
C ARG A 33 7.15 -9.92 17.59
N ASN A 34 7.71 -10.04 16.39
CA ASN A 34 8.15 -8.93 15.58
C ASN A 34 7.22 -8.84 14.36
N VAL A 35 6.26 -7.93 14.46
CA VAL A 35 5.23 -7.72 13.45
C VAL A 35 5.61 -6.50 12.63
N LYS A 36 5.51 -6.60 11.31
CA LYS A 36 5.46 -5.46 10.42
C LYS A 36 4.01 -5.15 10.12
N ALA A 37 3.65 -3.86 10.10
CA ALA A 37 2.35 -3.37 9.70
C ALA A 37 2.51 -2.28 8.63
N LEU A 38 1.58 -2.20 7.70
CA LEU A 38 1.49 -1.15 6.70
C LEU A 38 0.15 -0.44 6.86
N ILE A 39 0.20 0.89 6.94
CA ILE A 39 -0.98 1.76 6.92
C ILE A 39 -0.93 2.56 5.62
N MET A 40 -2.01 2.48 4.85
CA MET A 40 -2.24 3.38 3.72
C MET A 40 -2.78 4.70 4.23
N GLY A 41 -2.23 5.80 3.74
CA GLY A 41 -2.75 7.13 4.03
C GLY A 41 -4.20 7.30 3.55
N PRO A 42 -5.11 7.87 4.37
CA PRO A 42 -6.51 7.99 4.01
C PRO A 42 -6.75 8.92 2.81
N HIS A 43 -7.74 8.59 1.98
CA HIS A 43 -8.19 9.44 0.87
C HIS A 43 -8.63 10.83 1.35
N GLU A 44 -8.43 11.87 0.52
CA GLU A 44 -8.74 13.28 0.84
C GLU A 44 -7.91 13.90 1.97
N THR A 45 -6.80 13.27 2.36
CA THR A 45 -5.84 13.80 3.34
C THR A 45 -4.53 14.16 2.64
N PRO A 46 -3.66 15.00 3.22
CA PRO A 46 -2.33 15.20 2.66
C PRO A 46 -1.45 13.92 2.67
N TYR A 47 -1.90 12.86 3.35
CA TYR A 47 -1.24 11.56 3.40
C TYR A 47 -1.73 10.58 2.32
N GLU A 48 -2.73 10.97 1.53
CA GLU A 48 -3.49 10.13 0.61
C GLU A 48 -2.63 9.11 -0.14
N PHE A 49 -2.96 7.83 0.09
CA PHE A 49 -2.33 6.66 -0.50
C PHE A 49 -0.81 6.52 -0.29
N GLY A 50 -0.24 7.22 0.70
CA GLY A 50 1.13 6.99 1.16
C GLY A 50 1.31 5.64 1.85
N PHE A 51 2.49 5.02 1.72
CA PHE A 51 2.82 3.74 2.36
C PHE A 51 3.58 3.95 3.68
N PHE A 52 2.89 3.80 4.81
CA PHE A 52 3.47 3.99 6.14
C PHE A 52 3.71 2.64 6.82
N GLU A 53 4.94 2.14 6.78
CA GLU A 53 5.31 0.86 7.41
C GLU A 53 5.78 1.06 8.85
N PHE A 54 5.35 0.17 9.74
CA PHE A 54 5.69 0.15 11.14
C PHE A 54 6.22 -1.22 11.57
N ALA A 55 7.30 -1.25 12.35
CA ALA A 55 7.75 -2.40 13.12
C ALA A 55 7.18 -2.34 14.53
N ILE A 56 6.54 -3.44 14.94
CA ILE A 56 5.86 -3.60 16.22
C ILE A 56 6.50 -4.78 16.95
N ARG A 57 6.98 -4.55 18.17
CA ARG A 57 7.64 -5.58 18.97
C ARG A 57 6.89 -5.86 20.27
N PHE A 58 6.61 -7.14 20.49
CA PHE A 58 6.00 -7.68 21.71
C PHE A 58 7.08 -8.34 22.58
N HIS A 59 7.22 -7.97 23.86
CA HIS A 59 8.26 -8.53 24.74
C HIS A 59 7.82 -9.82 25.46
N LYS A 60 8.78 -10.69 25.80
CA LYS A 60 8.55 -11.91 26.60
C LYS A 60 8.41 -11.55 28.09
N GLY A 61 7.30 -11.88 28.74
CA GLY A 61 7.17 -11.83 30.21
C GLY A 61 6.43 -10.64 30.81
N ARG A 62 6.05 -9.63 30.03
CA ARG A 62 4.90 -8.77 30.41
C ARG A 62 3.62 -9.57 30.16
N ALA A 63 2.54 -9.25 30.88
CA ALA A 63 1.22 -9.79 30.55
C ALA A 63 1.00 -9.71 29.03
N PRO A 64 0.28 -10.65 28.38
CA PRO A 64 0.15 -10.82 26.92
C PRO A 64 -0.59 -9.66 26.21
N ARG A 65 -0.29 -8.44 26.62
CA ARG A 65 -1.19 -7.30 26.75
C ARG A 65 -0.40 -5.99 26.72
N THR A 66 0.88 -5.91 26.35
CA THR A 66 1.56 -4.62 26.26
C THR A 66 2.50 -4.61 25.05
N MET A 67 2.12 -3.86 24.03
CA MET A 67 3.04 -3.50 22.96
C MET A 67 4.25 -2.80 23.59
N THR A 68 5.44 -3.28 23.28
CA THR A 68 6.64 -2.79 23.96
C THR A 68 7.36 -1.74 23.13
N LYS A 69 7.23 -1.81 21.81
CA LYS A 69 7.85 -0.86 20.88
C LYS A 69 7.07 -0.81 19.58
N LEU A 70 6.86 0.41 19.09
CA LEU A 70 6.37 0.70 17.74
C LEU A 70 7.40 1.63 17.09
N SER A 71 7.78 1.34 15.85
CA SER A 71 8.79 2.11 15.12
C SER A 71 8.31 2.26 13.68
N LEU A 72 8.28 3.48 13.17
CA LEU A 72 8.01 3.73 11.76
C LEU A 72 9.27 3.46 10.93
N ILE A 73 9.13 2.81 9.77
CA ILE A 73 10.23 2.36 8.91
C ILE A 73 10.22 3.11 7.57
N PHE A 74 11.27 3.89 7.35
CA PHE A 74 11.67 4.40 6.03
C PHE A 74 13.11 3.94 5.77
N ASP A 75 13.29 3.06 4.78
CA ASP A 75 14.56 2.53 4.25
C ASP A 75 15.60 2.08 5.29
N ASP A 76 15.51 0.85 5.83
CA ASP A 76 16.51 0.03 6.59
C ASP A 76 17.51 0.71 7.55
N ARG A 77 17.36 2.01 7.80
CA ARG A 77 18.32 2.92 8.46
C ARG A 77 17.63 3.85 9.43
N ILE A 78 16.32 4.08 9.28
CA ILE A 78 15.55 4.86 10.24
C ILE A 78 14.84 3.89 11.20
N SER A 79 15.55 3.57 12.28
CA SER A 79 14.98 2.87 13.43
C SER A 79 14.83 3.87 14.57
N PHE A 80 13.59 4.27 14.88
CA PHE A 80 13.37 4.98 16.14
C PHE A 80 13.44 3.97 17.29
N GLN A 81 14.36 4.19 18.21
CA GLN A 81 14.51 3.38 19.41
C GLN A 81 13.95 4.14 20.60
N ILE A 82 12.80 3.70 21.13
CA ILE A 82 12.38 4.09 22.48
C ILE A 82 13.45 3.54 23.44
N PRO A 83 14.25 4.36 24.13
CA PRO A 83 15.32 3.86 24.97
C PRO A 83 14.74 3.16 26.21
N GLU A 84 15.20 1.94 26.48
CA GLU A 84 15.03 1.31 27.79
C GLU A 84 15.91 2.04 28.81
N ARG A 85 15.40 3.04 29.52
CA ARG A 85 15.95 3.45 30.82
C ARG A 85 14.99 4.36 31.57
N ASN A 86 14.38 3.83 32.63
CA ASN A 86 14.46 4.36 34.00
C ASN A 86 13.48 3.62 34.93
N LEU A 87 13.81 2.39 35.33
CA LEU A 87 13.56 1.98 36.70
C LEU A 87 14.84 2.30 37.48
N TYR A 88 14.77 3.22 38.43
CA TYR A 88 15.28 3.10 39.81
C TYR A 88 15.41 4.49 40.48
N HIS A 89 14.73 4.60 41.63
CA HIS A 89 14.91 5.51 42.76
C HIS A 89 14.62 7.02 42.66
N HIS A 90 13.47 7.35 43.26
CA HIS A 90 13.13 8.54 44.02
C HIS A 90 14.33 9.25 44.71
N LYS A 91 14.69 10.46 44.27
CA LYS A 91 15.02 11.67 45.08
C LYS A 91 15.52 12.82 44.18
N ARG A 92 14.82 13.95 44.24
CA ARG A 92 15.18 15.33 43.83
C ARG A 92 16.33 15.48 42.82
N GLY A 93 16.01 15.96 41.62
CA GLY A 93 17.01 16.55 40.70
C GLY A 93 16.58 16.45 39.24
N THR A 94 16.63 17.59 38.56
CA THR A 94 16.37 17.81 37.14
C THR A 94 17.05 16.77 36.24
N LEU A 95 16.34 16.25 35.23
CA LEU A 95 16.89 15.39 34.18
C LEU A 95 16.50 15.94 32.80
N SER A 96 17.50 16.38 32.05
CA SER A 96 17.42 16.74 30.63
C SER A 96 17.50 15.49 29.75
N LEU A 97 16.62 15.38 28.76
CA LEU A 97 16.78 14.42 27.67
C LEU A 97 17.91 14.86 26.73
N GLN A 98 18.73 13.91 26.24
CA GLN A 98 19.77 14.21 25.24
C GLN A 98 19.13 14.53 23.87
N PRO A 99 19.46 15.67 23.25
CA PRO A 99 18.76 16.22 22.07
C PRO A 99 19.04 15.52 20.73
N GLN A 100 19.80 14.43 20.68
CA GLN A 100 20.18 13.78 19.41
C GLN A 100 19.19 12.70 18.92
N CYS A 101 18.30 12.19 19.78
CA CYS A 101 17.39 11.09 19.41
C CYS A 101 16.04 11.54 18.83
N ILE A 102 15.71 12.82 18.86
CA ILE A 102 14.39 13.33 18.42
C ILE A 102 14.43 13.78 16.93
N GLN A 103 15.62 14.06 16.39
CA GLN A 103 15.82 14.66 15.06
C GLN A 103 15.37 13.80 13.86
N GLN A 104 15.22 12.47 13.97
CA GLN A 104 14.96 11.61 12.81
C GLN A 104 13.47 11.33 12.53
N TRP A 105 12.60 11.45 13.54
CA TRP A 105 11.15 11.35 13.36
C TRP A 105 10.51 12.71 13.04
N GLU A 106 11.12 13.77 13.56
CA GLU A 106 10.73 15.18 13.36
C GLU A 106 11.03 15.71 11.95
N SER A 107 11.95 15.08 11.21
CA SER A 107 12.26 15.43 9.82
C SER A 107 11.27 14.90 8.78
N LEU A 108 10.31 14.05 9.17
CA LEU A 108 9.45 13.29 8.26
C LEU A 108 7.94 13.58 8.41
N SER A 109 7.57 14.57 9.25
CA SER A 109 6.19 14.99 9.56
C SER A 109 5.14 13.88 9.45
N ILE A 110 5.33 12.83 10.23
CA ILE A 110 4.15 12.22 10.81
C ILE A 110 3.88 13.04 12.06
N ASN A 111 2.73 13.72 12.03
CA ASN A 111 2.06 14.41 13.14
C ASN A 111 2.68 14.12 14.51
N SER A 112 3.11 15.15 15.25
CA SER A 112 3.72 14.97 16.58
C SER A 112 2.83 14.18 17.54
N ARG A 113 1.50 14.18 17.37
CA ARG A 113 0.54 13.32 18.10
C ARG A 113 0.74 11.84 17.84
N VAL A 114 1.15 11.41 16.65
CA VAL A 114 1.48 9.99 16.43
C VAL A 114 2.70 9.62 17.29
N LEU A 115 3.65 10.53 17.55
CA LEU A 115 4.77 10.25 18.47
C LEU A 115 4.29 10.15 19.91
N TYR A 116 3.46 11.09 20.35
CA TYR A 116 2.97 11.17 21.73
C TYR A 116 1.97 10.06 22.07
N PHE A 117 1.02 9.76 21.18
CA PHE A 117 0.08 8.63 21.31
C PHE A 117 0.83 7.29 21.38
N VAL A 118 1.89 7.13 20.58
CA VAL A 118 2.74 5.93 20.59
C VAL A 118 3.62 5.83 21.84
N GLN A 119 4.05 6.97 22.42
CA GLN A 119 4.70 7.02 23.72
C GLN A 119 3.74 6.62 24.86
N ASP A 120 2.48 7.07 24.81
CA ASP A 120 1.45 6.76 25.81
C ASP A 120 0.99 5.29 25.77
N LEU A 121 0.95 4.67 24.59
CA LEU A 121 0.64 3.23 24.44
C LEU A 121 1.71 2.30 25.06
N GLY A 122 2.92 2.81 25.31
CA GLY A 122 4.05 2.04 25.84
C GLY A 122 4.38 2.25 27.33
N PHE A 123 3.76 3.23 28.00
CA PHE A 123 4.14 3.63 29.36
C PHE A 123 2.94 3.97 30.27
N GLU A 124 2.87 3.29 31.41
CA GLU A 124 2.31 3.89 32.64
C GLU A 124 3.21 5.07 33.02
N LEU A 125 2.93 6.30 32.58
CA LEU A 125 3.51 7.52 33.16
C LEU A 125 2.69 8.75 32.77
N THR A 126 1.68 9.05 33.58
CA THR A 126 0.90 10.29 33.64
C THR A 126 1.73 11.52 34.11
N MET A 127 2.96 11.70 33.61
CA MET A 127 3.84 12.79 34.06
C MET A 127 4.70 13.48 33.00
N ALA A 128 4.46 13.27 31.71
CA ALA A 128 4.87 14.21 30.67
C ALA A 128 3.63 15.00 30.22
N ARG A 129 3.54 16.28 30.61
CA ARG A 129 2.41 17.17 30.31
C ARG A 129 2.34 17.58 28.83
N THR A 130 1.99 16.67 27.92
CA THR A 130 1.67 17.05 26.52
C THR A 130 0.37 16.44 25.99
N TRP A 131 -0.23 15.47 26.67
CA TRP A 131 -1.60 15.02 26.42
C TRP A 131 -2.34 14.59 27.70
N ARG A 132 -3.66 14.80 27.73
CA ARG A 132 -4.54 14.34 28.81
C ARG A 132 -5.50 13.33 28.21
N GLY A 133 -5.23 12.04 28.41
CA GLY A 133 -6.26 11.02 28.21
C GLY A 133 -7.31 11.12 29.32
N GLU A 134 -8.59 11.06 28.99
CA GLU A 134 -9.63 10.87 30.01
C GLU A 134 -9.48 9.47 30.65
N ARG A 135 -10.05 9.28 31.86
CA ARG A 135 -10.09 7.95 32.52
C ARG A 135 -10.93 6.98 31.66
N GLY A 136 -10.28 6.33 30.70
CA GLY A 136 -10.90 5.51 29.66
C GLY A 136 -10.09 5.39 28.37
N GLU A 137 -9.17 6.34 28.13
CA GLU A 137 -8.28 6.37 26.93
C GLU A 137 -6.91 5.73 27.20
N GLU A 138 -6.68 5.24 28.42
CA GLU A 138 -5.49 4.47 28.78
C GLU A 138 -5.49 3.09 28.12
N TRP A 139 -4.30 2.55 27.87
CA TRP A 139 -4.16 1.21 27.33
C TRP A 139 -4.88 0.17 28.20
N SER A 140 -5.79 -0.59 27.60
CA SER A 140 -6.48 -1.70 28.27
C SER A 140 -6.25 -3.01 27.55
N SER A 141 -6.33 -4.12 28.30
CA SER A 141 -6.18 -5.47 27.74
C SER A 141 -7.24 -5.87 26.72
N ALA A 142 -8.27 -5.04 26.55
CA ALA A 142 -9.34 -5.19 25.58
C ALA A 142 -8.99 -4.59 24.21
N GLN A 143 -7.98 -3.71 24.11
CA GLN A 143 -7.48 -3.19 22.84
C GLN A 143 -6.68 -4.28 22.11
N GLY A 144 -6.83 -4.35 20.79
CA GLY A 144 -6.13 -5.28 19.90
C GLY A 144 -5.22 -4.55 18.91
N LEU A 145 -4.39 -5.28 18.17
CA LEU A 145 -3.51 -4.71 17.17
C LEU A 145 -4.27 -3.88 16.12
N GLU A 146 -5.44 -4.34 15.69
CA GLU A 146 -6.27 -3.63 14.73
C GLU A 146 -6.70 -2.25 15.24
N SER A 147 -7.14 -2.13 16.50
CA SER A 147 -7.57 -0.85 17.05
C SER A 147 -6.43 0.15 17.18
N ILE A 148 -5.22 -0.32 17.52
CA ILE A 148 -3.99 0.51 17.50
C ILE A 148 -3.74 1.06 16.11
N LEU A 149 -3.76 0.20 15.09
CA LEU A 149 -3.48 0.60 13.71
C LEU A 149 -4.52 1.60 13.20
N LEU A 150 -5.80 1.39 13.53
CA LEU A 150 -6.87 2.34 13.23
C LEU A 150 -6.69 3.68 13.96
N SER A 151 -6.24 3.68 15.21
CA SER A 151 -5.90 4.91 15.95
C SER A 151 -4.70 5.65 15.35
N ILE A 152 -3.69 4.94 14.84
CA ILE A 152 -2.58 5.59 14.13
C ILE A 152 -3.08 6.18 12.81
N GLN A 153 -3.91 5.44 12.07
CA GLN A 153 -4.48 5.92 10.82
C GLN A 153 -5.37 7.15 11.02
N SER A 154 -6.14 7.24 12.10
CA SER A 154 -7.00 8.41 12.37
C SER A 154 -6.22 9.71 12.61
N LEU A 155 -4.96 9.60 13.03
CA LEU A 155 -4.06 10.75 13.18
C LEU A 155 -3.52 11.28 11.84
N LEU A 156 -3.68 10.51 10.75
CA LEU A 156 -3.42 10.95 9.37
C LEU A 156 -4.62 11.75 8.84
N SER A 157 -5.00 12.80 9.54
CA SER A 157 -6.20 13.59 9.26
C SER A 157 -6.04 14.55 8.08
N SER A 158 -7.16 15.10 7.59
CA SER A 158 -7.18 16.09 6.51
C SER A 158 -6.50 17.42 6.90
N ASN A 159 -6.54 17.77 8.18
CA ASN A 159 -5.83 18.93 8.74
C ASN A 159 -4.85 18.48 9.84
N PRO A 160 -3.60 18.11 9.49
CA PRO A 160 -2.62 17.69 10.47
C PRO A 160 -2.06 18.83 11.32
N TYR A 161 -2.41 20.10 11.05
CA TYR A 161 -1.94 21.23 11.85
C TYR A 161 -2.67 21.31 13.20
N GLU A 162 -3.98 21.00 13.23
CA GLU A 162 -4.80 20.94 14.46
C GLU A 162 -4.36 19.83 15.42
N ASN A 163 -3.51 18.95 14.91
CA ASN A 163 -2.91 17.92 15.71
C ASN A 163 -1.73 18.45 16.54
N GLU A 164 -1.15 19.60 16.24
CA GLU A 164 -0.05 20.08 17.07
C GLU A 164 -0.56 20.61 18.43
N PRO A 165 0.08 20.26 19.56
CA PRO A 165 -0.39 20.69 20.88
C PRO A 165 -0.52 22.22 20.98
N GLY A 166 -1.70 22.70 21.37
CA GLY A 166 -2.01 24.13 21.47
C GLY A 166 -2.52 24.76 20.18
N PHE A 167 -2.75 23.97 19.12
CA PHE A 167 -3.30 24.40 17.83
C PHE A 167 -4.65 23.73 17.50
N GLU A 168 -5.30 23.09 18.47
CA GLU A 168 -6.55 22.34 18.29
C GLU A 168 -7.70 23.20 17.76
N ASP A 169 -7.81 24.43 18.26
CA ASP A 169 -8.85 25.40 17.89
C ASP A 169 -8.30 26.54 17.01
N ALA A 170 -7.13 26.34 16.41
CA ALA A 170 -6.44 27.36 15.62
C ALA A 170 -7.27 27.77 14.39
N ASN A 171 -7.78 29.01 14.37
CA ASN A 171 -8.72 29.46 13.35
C ASN A 171 -8.52 30.94 12.94
N ASP A 172 -7.46 31.59 13.42
CA ASP A 172 -7.12 32.94 12.99
C ASP A 172 -6.67 32.94 11.52
N GLU A 173 -6.69 34.09 10.86
CA GLU A 173 -6.26 34.20 9.45
C GLU A 173 -4.80 33.77 9.23
N SER A 174 -3.94 33.97 10.23
CA SER A 174 -2.58 33.44 10.22
C SER A 174 -2.55 31.90 10.32
N ASP A 175 -3.43 31.31 11.12
CA ASP A 175 -3.51 29.87 11.30
C ASP A 175 -4.00 29.20 10.03
N LYS A 176 -5.03 29.74 9.37
CA LYS A 176 -5.51 29.21 8.08
C LYS A 176 -4.40 29.18 7.03
N LYS A 177 -3.53 30.19 7.03
CA LYS A 177 -2.35 30.19 6.17
C LYS A 177 -1.37 29.10 6.56
N HIS A 178 -1.03 28.95 7.84
CA HIS A 178 -0.12 27.91 8.31
C HIS A 178 -0.67 26.50 8.07
N GLN A 179 -1.97 26.27 8.30
CA GLN A 179 -2.65 25.01 7.99
C GLN A 179 -2.48 24.65 6.51
N LYS A 180 -2.72 25.60 5.61
CA LYS A 180 -2.55 25.40 4.17
C LYS A 180 -1.09 25.09 3.82
N ASP A 181 -0.15 25.89 4.33
CA ASP A 181 1.28 25.72 4.08
C ASP A 181 1.79 24.36 4.63
N TYR A 182 1.29 23.93 5.78
CA TYR A 182 1.60 22.63 6.38
C TYR A 182 1.04 21.48 5.56
N ILE A 183 -0.25 21.53 5.17
CA ILE A 183 -0.89 20.55 4.29
C ILE A 183 -0.11 20.36 2.98
N GLN A 184 0.36 21.46 2.38
CA GLN A 184 1.19 21.41 1.16
C GLN A 184 2.52 20.69 1.41
N LYS A 185 3.16 20.98 2.55
CA LYS A 185 4.41 20.35 2.98
C LYS A 185 4.23 18.84 3.14
N ILE A 186 3.22 18.41 3.89
CA ILE A 186 2.91 16.99 4.13
C ILE A 186 2.61 16.25 2.83
N ARG A 187 1.83 16.84 1.92
CA ARG A 187 1.50 16.22 0.63
C ARG A 187 2.74 15.94 -0.21
N HIS A 188 3.65 16.92 -0.27
CA HIS A 188 4.91 16.77 -0.99
C HIS A 188 5.76 15.63 -0.40
N GLU A 189 5.90 15.61 0.93
CA GLU A 189 6.76 14.67 1.63
C GLU A 189 6.18 13.25 1.67
N THR A 190 4.85 13.12 1.72
CA THR A 190 4.16 11.85 1.51
C THR A 190 4.52 11.26 0.15
N LEU A 191 4.34 12.01 -0.94
CA LEU A 191 4.71 11.53 -2.28
C LEU A 191 6.20 11.19 -2.37
N ARG A 192 7.07 12.08 -1.88
CA ARG A 192 8.53 11.92 -1.99
C ARG A 192 9.05 10.71 -1.21
N ILE A 193 8.63 10.54 0.03
CA ILE A 193 9.21 9.56 0.96
C ILE A 193 8.39 8.29 0.97
N SER A 194 7.11 8.39 1.35
CA SER A 194 6.29 7.21 1.63
C SER A 194 5.90 6.47 0.35
N VAL A 195 5.86 7.15 -0.80
CA VAL A 195 5.60 6.53 -2.11
C VAL A 195 6.88 6.34 -2.92
N ILE A 196 7.52 7.43 -3.35
CA ILE A 196 8.59 7.39 -4.36
C ILE A 196 9.86 6.72 -3.81
N GLN A 197 10.45 7.23 -2.72
CA GLN A 197 11.69 6.66 -2.17
C GLN A 197 11.51 5.18 -1.77
N ARG A 198 10.38 4.84 -1.16
CA ARG A 198 10.05 3.46 -0.81
C ARG A 198 10.07 2.52 -2.03
N LEU A 199 9.37 2.91 -3.10
CA LEU A 199 9.31 2.09 -4.31
C LEU A 199 10.64 2.07 -5.07
N GLU A 200 11.39 3.17 -5.07
CA GLU A 200 12.76 3.20 -5.57
C GLU A 200 13.64 2.19 -4.82
N GLY A 201 13.55 2.12 -3.49
CA GLY A 201 14.22 1.13 -2.67
C GLY A 201 13.86 -0.30 -3.09
N TYR A 202 12.56 -0.62 -3.21
CA TYR A 202 12.09 -1.93 -3.65
C TYR A 202 12.48 -2.30 -5.09
N LEU A 203 12.75 -1.31 -5.94
CA LEU A 203 13.14 -1.51 -7.34
C LEU A 203 14.66 -1.37 -7.56
N GLY A 204 15.43 -1.06 -6.52
CA GLY A 204 16.88 -0.82 -6.63
C GLY A 204 17.22 0.40 -7.49
N MET A 205 16.35 1.42 -7.51
CA MET A 205 16.51 2.61 -8.34
C MET A 205 17.12 3.75 -7.53
N ASN A 206 18.00 4.54 -8.15
CA ASN A 206 18.41 5.82 -7.61
C ASN A 206 17.40 6.93 -7.98
N PRO A 207 17.41 8.09 -7.30
CA PRO A 207 16.57 9.25 -7.61
C PRO A 207 16.71 9.81 -9.05
N GLY A 208 17.71 9.35 -9.81
CA GLY A 208 17.90 9.64 -11.24
C GLY A 208 17.40 8.55 -12.20
N GLY A 209 16.69 7.53 -11.70
CA GLY A 209 16.15 6.42 -12.51
C GLY A 209 17.19 5.39 -12.98
N THR A 210 18.47 5.53 -12.59
CA THR A 210 19.50 4.54 -12.88
C THR A 210 19.41 3.39 -11.88
N GLN A 211 19.42 2.15 -12.37
CA GLN A 211 19.51 0.98 -11.49
C GLN A 211 20.86 0.99 -10.74
N LEU A 212 20.81 0.78 -9.43
CA LEU A 212 22.00 0.37 -8.68
C LEU A 212 22.39 -1.02 -9.17
N HIS A 213 23.69 -1.25 -9.41
CA HIS A 213 24.19 -2.61 -9.61
C HIS A 213 23.67 -3.48 -8.46
N SER A 214 22.92 -4.52 -8.82
CA SER A 214 22.32 -5.46 -7.90
C SER A 214 23.37 -5.94 -6.90
N LEU A 215 23.08 -5.87 -5.59
CA LEU A 215 23.77 -6.75 -4.65
C LEU A 215 23.48 -8.19 -5.12
N PRO A 216 24.50 -9.04 -5.32
CA PRO A 216 24.28 -10.44 -5.63
C PRO A 216 23.53 -11.06 -4.45
N GLY A 217 22.31 -11.53 -4.67
CA GLY A 217 21.51 -12.14 -3.60
C GLY A 217 20.00 -12.19 -3.79
N ALA A 218 19.41 -11.59 -4.83
CA ALA A 218 17.97 -11.68 -5.07
C ALA A 218 17.56 -12.50 -6.31
N ASN A 219 18.47 -12.69 -7.27
CA ASN A 219 18.19 -13.37 -8.56
C ASN A 219 18.89 -14.73 -8.70
N GLU A 220 19.65 -15.15 -7.70
CA GLU A 220 20.26 -16.48 -7.61
C GLU A 220 19.67 -17.16 -6.36
N MET A 221 18.39 -17.52 -6.43
CA MET A 221 17.93 -18.67 -5.66
C MET A 221 18.45 -19.90 -6.41
N ASP A 222 19.75 -20.15 -6.31
CA ASP A 222 20.24 -21.52 -6.44
C ASP A 222 19.58 -22.31 -5.30
N ASP A 223 19.16 -23.54 -5.59
CA ASP A 223 18.63 -24.53 -4.64
C ASP A 223 19.71 -24.94 -3.61
N ASP A 224 20.30 -23.99 -2.90
CA ASP A 224 21.24 -24.24 -1.80
C ASP A 224 20.44 -24.11 -0.49
N ASP A 225 20.15 -25.26 0.11
CA ASP A 225 19.34 -25.45 1.33
C ASP A 225 19.94 -24.77 2.60
N ASP A 226 21.02 -24.01 2.48
CA ASP A 226 21.81 -23.46 3.59
C ASP A 226 21.69 -21.91 3.76
N ILE A 227 20.79 -21.23 3.05
CA ILE A 227 20.53 -19.81 3.32
C ILE A 227 19.72 -19.67 4.63
N ASP A 228 20.38 -19.15 5.67
CA ASP A 228 19.71 -18.82 6.93
C ASP A 228 18.58 -17.80 6.69
N GLU A 229 17.33 -18.24 6.80
CA GLU A 229 16.10 -17.44 6.65
C GLU A 229 16.12 -16.17 7.52
N ALA A 230 16.89 -16.17 8.62
CA ALA A 230 17.10 -14.98 9.45
C ALA A 230 17.83 -13.85 8.72
N THR A 231 18.69 -14.15 7.74
CA THR A 231 19.57 -13.20 7.02
C THR A 231 18.94 -12.56 5.79
N VAL A 232 17.91 -13.16 5.21
CA VAL A 232 17.14 -12.57 4.09
C VAL A 232 16.42 -11.31 4.59
N PRO A 233 16.34 -10.19 3.87
CA PRO A 233 15.52 -9.04 4.27
C PRO A 233 14.03 -9.37 4.35
N PHE A 234 13.34 -9.02 5.45
CA PHE A 234 11.89 -9.25 5.60
C PHE A 234 11.08 -8.09 4.99
N GLU A 235 10.66 -8.23 3.73
CA GLU A 235 9.88 -7.20 3.01
C GLU A 235 8.47 -7.68 2.61
N PRO A 236 7.59 -7.99 3.58
CA PRO A 236 6.30 -8.63 3.32
C PRO A 236 5.32 -7.78 2.50
N PHE A 237 5.59 -6.48 2.39
CA PHE A 237 4.71 -5.53 1.70
C PHE A 237 5.25 -5.07 0.34
N ARG A 238 6.38 -5.62 -0.13
CA ARG A 238 7.02 -5.20 -1.38
C ARG A 238 6.07 -5.28 -2.57
N ASP A 239 5.50 -6.46 -2.83
CA ASP A 239 4.55 -6.66 -3.93
C ASP A 239 3.24 -5.89 -3.70
N LEU A 240 2.76 -5.84 -2.45
CA LEU A 240 1.56 -5.07 -2.09
C LEU A 240 1.71 -3.60 -2.46
N CYS A 241 2.83 -2.97 -2.11
CA CYS A 241 3.10 -1.57 -2.45
C CYS A 241 3.15 -1.34 -3.96
N LYS A 242 3.81 -2.23 -4.72
CA LYS A 242 3.84 -2.15 -6.20
C LYS A 242 2.45 -2.21 -6.82
N ARG A 243 1.61 -3.15 -6.38
CA ARG A 243 0.22 -3.28 -6.88
C ARG A 243 -0.63 -2.06 -6.54
N ARG A 244 -0.58 -1.60 -5.29
CA ARG A 244 -1.30 -0.40 -4.86
C ARG A 244 -0.82 0.85 -5.57
N PHE A 245 0.48 0.95 -5.85
CA PHE A 245 1.02 2.05 -6.64
C PHE A 245 0.40 2.12 -8.03
N LEU A 246 0.23 0.97 -8.72
CA LEU A 246 -0.45 0.94 -10.01
C LEU A 246 -1.91 1.40 -9.91
N TRP A 247 -2.60 1.08 -8.82
CA TRP A 247 -4.00 1.49 -8.60
C TRP A 247 -4.10 3.01 -8.36
N TYR A 248 -3.18 3.58 -7.59
CA TYR A 248 -3.22 4.98 -7.18
C TYR A 248 -2.43 5.92 -8.10
N TYR A 249 -1.87 5.40 -9.19
CA TYR A 249 -1.00 6.14 -10.10
C TYR A 249 -1.61 7.46 -10.58
N GLU A 250 -2.87 7.44 -11.04
CA GLU A 250 -3.61 8.63 -11.47
C GLU A 250 -3.84 9.64 -10.33
N SER A 251 -4.12 9.15 -9.12
CA SER A 251 -4.29 9.99 -7.93
C SER A 251 -2.98 10.70 -7.56
N TYR A 252 -1.84 10.02 -7.66
CA TYR A 252 -0.53 10.65 -7.44
C TYR A 252 -0.22 11.71 -8.49
N LEU A 253 -0.51 11.46 -9.78
CA LEU A 253 -0.36 12.47 -10.83
C LEU A 253 -1.23 13.70 -10.57
N ALA A 254 -2.49 13.50 -10.16
CA ALA A 254 -3.39 14.58 -9.80
C ALA A 254 -2.86 15.39 -8.59
N ALA A 255 -2.31 14.72 -7.58
CA ALA A 255 -1.69 15.37 -6.43
C ALA A 255 -0.45 16.20 -6.82
N ILE A 256 0.35 15.70 -7.77
CA ILE A 256 1.51 16.41 -8.34
C ILE A 256 1.06 17.66 -9.11
N GLU A 257 0.06 17.56 -9.97
CA GLU A 257 -0.45 18.71 -10.73
C GLU A 257 -1.07 19.77 -9.81
N LYS A 258 -1.83 19.34 -8.80
CA LYS A 258 -2.33 20.24 -7.75
C LYS A 258 -1.16 20.94 -7.04
N GLY A 259 -0.13 20.20 -6.65
CA GLY A 259 1.08 20.72 -6.03
C GLY A 259 1.82 21.76 -6.89
N LYS A 260 1.94 21.52 -8.20
CA LYS A 260 2.53 22.45 -9.17
C LYS A 260 1.71 23.74 -9.29
N SER A 261 0.38 23.65 -9.22
CA SER A 261 -0.49 24.84 -9.28
C SER A 261 -0.42 25.71 -8.02
N GLU A 262 -0.08 25.10 -6.88
CA GLU A 262 -0.08 25.72 -5.56
C GLU A 262 1.29 26.26 -5.12
N THR A 263 2.39 25.77 -5.69
CA THR A 263 3.78 26.05 -5.23
C THR A 263 4.73 26.29 -6.39
N LYS A 264 5.88 26.95 -6.13
CA LYS A 264 6.94 27.14 -7.14
C LYS A 264 8.05 26.09 -6.98
N PRO A 265 8.69 25.64 -8.09
CA PRO A 265 9.86 24.77 -8.01
C PRO A 265 10.97 25.39 -7.16
N ASN A 266 11.60 24.58 -6.31
CA ASN A 266 12.64 24.96 -5.36
C ASN A 266 12.23 25.99 -4.30
N GLN A 267 10.93 26.29 -4.17
CA GLN A 267 10.42 27.11 -3.07
C GLN A 267 10.68 26.39 -1.74
N PRO A 268 11.34 27.04 -0.77
CA PRO A 268 11.54 26.45 0.55
C PRO A 268 10.22 26.27 1.28
N PHE A 269 10.15 25.21 2.08
CA PHE A 269 9.02 24.99 2.97
C PHE A 269 8.86 26.15 3.95
N ALA A 270 7.62 26.59 4.14
CA ALA A 270 7.31 27.57 5.18
C ALA A 270 7.54 26.92 6.55
N ARG A 271 8.22 27.64 7.45
CA ARG A 271 8.43 27.17 8.82
C ARG A 271 7.17 27.38 9.64
N MET A 272 6.73 26.35 10.35
CA MET A 272 5.56 26.44 11.21
C MET A 272 5.91 27.05 12.58
N PRO A 273 4.96 27.66 13.30
CA PRO A 273 5.22 28.27 14.61
C PRO A 273 5.76 27.28 15.68
N PHE A 274 5.40 26.01 15.57
CA PHE A 274 5.86 24.92 16.44
C PHE A 274 7.20 24.31 15.99
N GLU A 275 7.72 24.69 14.82
CA GLU A 275 9.00 24.18 14.32
C GLU A 275 10.19 24.98 14.88
N SER A 276 11.14 24.27 15.49
CA SER A 276 12.34 24.87 16.10
C SER A 276 13.60 24.51 15.31
N PRO A 277 14.44 25.49 14.92
CA PRO A 277 15.67 25.22 14.17
C PRO A 277 16.60 24.25 14.91
N GLY A 278 17.00 23.16 14.24
CA GLY A 278 17.97 22.18 14.77
C GLY A 278 17.38 21.13 15.71
N ASN A 279 16.07 21.14 15.99
CA ASN A 279 15.38 20.08 16.72
C ASN A 279 14.22 19.54 15.88
N ASN A 280 13.04 20.16 16.00
CA ASN A 280 11.81 19.77 15.34
C ASN A 280 11.52 20.66 14.12
N SER A 281 12.17 20.42 12.99
CA SER A 281 12.00 21.27 11.80
C SER A 281 11.86 20.43 10.55
N MET A 282 10.79 20.67 9.78
CA MET A 282 10.63 20.13 8.44
C MET A 282 11.16 21.14 7.42
N ASP A 283 12.48 21.14 7.27
CA ASP A 283 13.20 21.93 6.27
C ASP A 283 13.25 21.16 4.94
N GLY A 284 13.07 21.88 3.83
CA GLY A 284 13.05 21.28 2.51
C GLY A 284 12.58 22.26 1.46
N LYS A 285 12.38 21.76 0.24
CA LYS A 285 11.90 22.56 -0.89
C LYS A 285 10.91 21.76 -1.71
N PHE A 286 9.92 22.44 -2.28
CA PHE A 286 8.99 21.84 -3.23
C PHE A 286 9.69 21.54 -4.56
N ASN A 287 9.62 20.29 -5.04
CA ASN A 287 10.09 19.91 -6.37
C ASN A 287 9.16 18.90 -7.07
N TYR A 288 7.89 19.28 -7.23
CA TYR A 288 6.89 18.46 -7.93
C TYR A 288 7.27 18.02 -9.35
N PRO A 289 7.99 18.81 -10.18
CA PRO A 289 8.48 18.33 -11.47
C PRO A 289 9.38 17.09 -11.35
N GLU A 290 10.33 17.10 -10.40
CA GLU A 290 11.20 15.96 -10.14
C GLU A 290 10.42 14.76 -9.61
N LEU A 291 9.49 14.97 -8.67
CA LEU A 291 8.63 13.89 -8.16
C LEU A 291 7.84 13.23 -9.29
N GLY A 292 7.32 14.02 -10.25
CA GLY A 292 6.61 13.52 -11.42
C GLY A 292 7.47 12.62 -12.30
N SER A 293 8.69 13.05 -12.62
CA SER A 293 9.62 12.24 -13.42
C SER A 293 10.01 10.94 -12.71
N ARG A 294 10.25 10.97 -11.39
CA ARG A 294 10.57 9.77 -10.61
C ARG A 294 9.40 8.80 -10.53
N LEU A 295 8.19 9.32 -10.34
CA LEU A 295 6.96 8.52 -10.33
C LEU A 295 6.70 7.81 -11.68
N GLN A 296 6.96 8.49 -12.80
CA GLN A 296 6.91 7.89 -14.13
C GLN A 296 7.98 6.79 -14.32
N ALA A 297 9.20 7.00 -13.84
CA ALA A 297 10.26 6.00 -13.91
C ALA A 297 9.90 4.73 -13.11
N ILE A 298 9.34 4.89 -11.91
CA ILE A 298 8.82 3.77 -11.10
C ILE A 298 7.73 3.02 -11.86
N LYS A 299 6.76 3.74 -12.45
CA LYS A 299 5.69 3.11 -13.24
C LYS A 299 6.25 2.31 -14.41
N ALA A 300 7.18 2.86 -15.17
CA ALA A 300 7.84 2.16 -16.27
C ALA A 300 8.57 0.89 -15.80
N ALA A 301 9.25 0.93 -14.65
CA ALA A 301 9.96 -0.23 -14.10
C ALA A 301 9.02 -1.36 -13.67
N ILE A 302 7.86 -1.02 -13.07
CA ILE A 302 6.81 -1.99 -12.69
C ILE A 302 6.09 -2.52 -13.94
N ASP A 303 5.80 -1.65 -14.92
CA ASP A 303 5.16 -2.06 -16.18
C ASP A 303 6.02 -2.99 -17.02
N ALA A 304 7.34 -3.00 -16.80
CA ALA A 304 8.27 -3.95 -17.40
C ALA A 304 8.37 -5.29 -16.66
N GLU A 305 7.80 -5.44 -15.46
CA GLU A 305 7.77 -6.74 -14.72
C GLU A 305 7.14 -7.88 -15.54
N PRO A 306 5.96 -7.70 -16.18
CA PRO A 306 5.30 -8.76 -16.94
C PRO A 306 6.17 -9.39 -18.03
N GLU A 307 6.93 -8.58 -18.76
CA GLU A 307 7.82 -9.03 -19.84
C GLU A 307 9.00 -9.82 -19.28
N ARG A 308 9.65 -9.30 -18.22
CA ARG A 308 10.74 -10.02 -17.55
C ARG A 308 10.27 -11.35 -16.96
N TRP A 309 9.10 -11.37 -16.33
CA TRP A 309 8.52 -12.59 -15.77
C TRP A 309 8.17 -13.62 -16.86
N ALA A 310 7.79 -13.18 -18.05
CA ALA A 310 7.58 -14.09 -19.18
C ALA A 310 8.90 -14.77 -19.59
N GLU A 311 9.99 -14.02 -19.67
CA GLU A 311 11.32 -14.55 -19.99
C GLU A 311 11.83 -15.51 -18.90
N GLU A 312 11.77 -15.09 -17.63
CA GLU A 312 12.13 -15.90 -16.46
C GLU A 312 11.26 -17.16 -16.38
N GLY A 313 9.97 -17.04 -16.70
CA GLY A 313 9.01 -18.14 -16.69
C GLY A 313 9.29 -19.24 -17.72
N LEU A 314 9.80 -18.88 -18.91
CA LEU A 314 10.24 -19.88 -19.89
C LEU A 314 11.46 -20.66 -19.38
N GLU A 315 12.38 -20.01 -18.70
CA GLU A 315 13.53 -20.67 -18.09
C GLU A 315 13.10 -21.58 -16.93
N ALA A 316 12.20 -21.10 -16.07
CA ALA A 316 11.59 -21.89 -15.01
C ALA A 316 10.84 -23.13 -15.54
N LYS A 317 10.13 -22.99 -16.68
CA LYS A 317 9.49 -24.12 -17.37
C LYS A 317 10.52 -25.16 -17.83
N LYS A 318 11.63 -24.73 -18.46
CA LYS A 318 12.69 -25.66 -18.91
C LYS A 318 13.35 -26.40 -17.75
N LYS A 319 13.49 -25.73 -16.60
CA LYS A 319 14.04 -26.31 -15.37
C LYS A 319 13.02 -27.14 -14.58
N GLU A 320 11.76 -27.21 -15.03
CA GLU A 320 10.66 -27.90 -14.35
C GLU A 320 10.50 -27.49 -12.88
N THR A 321 10.64 -26.19 -12.59
CA THR A 321 10.50 -25.70 -11.21
C THR A 321 9.10 -25.98 -10.67
N THR A 322 8.97 -26.12 -9.34
CA THR A 322 7.70 -26.41 -8.69
C THR A 322 6.60 -25.41 -9.06
N VAL A 323 6.94 -24.12 -9.15
CA VAL A 323 5.99 -23.06 -9.55
C VAL A 323 5.52 -23.26 -10.99
N ALA A 324 6.44 -23.57 -11.92
CA ALA A 324 6.10 -23.78 -13.33
C ALA A 324 5.16 -24.99 -13.50
N VAL A 325 5.47 -26.11 -12.84
CA VAL A 325 4.64 -27.33 -12.88
C VAL A 325 3.26 -27.08 -12.25
N ASN A 326 3.21 -26.36 -11.12
CA ASN A 326 1.95 -26.01 -10.47
C ASN A 326 1.06 -25.12 -11.35
N LEU A 327 1.61 -24.06 -11.94
CA LEU A 327 0.86 -23.17 -12.85
C LEU A 327 0.36 -23.94 -14.08
N GLN A 328 1.18 -24.81 -14.67
CA GLN A 328 0.76 -25.66 -15.78
C GLN A 328 -0.43 -26.55 -15.40
N HIS A 329 -0.40 -27.17 -14.21
CA HIS A 329 -1.50 -28.01 -13.75
C HIS A 329 -2.78 -27.20 -13.47
N GLN A 330 -2.65 -26.03 -12.83
CA GLN A 330 -3.79 -25.14 -12.60
C GLN A 330 -4.40 -24.65 -13.92
N PHE A 331 -3.60 -24.40 -14.94
CA PHE A 331 -4.07 -24.04 -16.29
C PHE A 331 -4.97 -25.13 -16.87
N GLU A 332 -4.53 -26.39 -16.84
CA GLU A 332 -5.30 -27.52 -17.35
C GLU A 332 -6.65 -27.66 -16.64
N GLN A 333 -6.67 -27.48 -15.32
CA GLN A 333 -7.89 -27.50 -14.52
C GLN A 333 -8.84 -26.35 -14.90
N VAL A 334 -8.33 -25.13 -15.03
CA VAL A 334 -9.11 -23.94 -15.37
C VAL A 334 -9.73 -24.05 -16.76
N VAL A 335 -8.97 -24.52 -17.75
CA VAL A 335 -9.47 -24.73 -19.13
C VAL A 335 -10.63 -25.72 -19.13
N GLU A 336 -10.52 -26.83 -18.41
CA GLU A 336 -11.61 -27.82 -18.32
C GLU A 336 -12.86 -27.26 -17.64
N VAL A 337 -12.70 -26.44 -16.60
CA VAL A 337 -13.82 -25.79 -15.92
C VAL A 337 -14.55 -24.83 -16.86
N PHE A 338 -13.82 -23.97 -17.57
CA PHE A 338 -14.45 -22.97 -18.44
C PHE A 338 -15.04 -23.57 -19.72
N LYS A 339 -14.53 -24.70 -20.23
CA LYS A 339 -15.20 -25.43 -21.30
C LYS A 339 -16.56 -26.01 -20.91
N ARG A 340 -16.77 -26.31 -19.62
CA ARG A 340 -18.00 -26.94 -19.10
C ARG A 340 -18.99 -25.95 -18.50
N GLY A 341 -18.63 -24.68 -18.37
CA GLY A 341 -19.47 -23.64 -17.77
C GLY A 341 -20.64 -23.20 -18.66
N ASP A 342 -21.63 -22.54 -18.06
CA ASP A 342 -22.80 -21.99 -18.76
C ASP A 342 -22.42 -20.90 -19.78
N MET A 343 -21.33 -20.17 -19.52
CA MET A 343 -20.70 -19.21 -20.43
C MET A 343 -19.25 -19.64 -20.64
N PRO A 344 -18.90 -20.25 -21.79
CA PRO A 344 -17.55 -20.74 -22.00
C PRO A 344 -16.60 -19.57 -22.21
N HIS A 345 -15.69 -19.37 -21.25
CA HIS A 345 -14.55 -18.48 -21.39
C HIS A 345 -13.38 -19.23 -22.04
N ASP A 346 -12.63 -18.54 -22.87
CA ASP A 346 -11.46 -19.11 -23.52
C ASP A 346 -10.21 -18.71 -22.73
N VAL A 347 -9.33 -19.67 -22.48
CA VAL A 347 -8.10 -19.47 -21.72
C VAL A 347 -6.99 -20.26 -22.40
N PHE A 348 -5.90 -19.58 -22.73
CA PHE A 348 -4.73 -20.20 -23.35
C PHE A 348 -3.43 -19.60 -22.79
N LEU A 349 -2.33 -20.34 -23.00
CA LEU A 349 -0.99 -19.87 -22.65
C LEU A 349 -0.36 -19.18 -23.85
N GLU A 350 0.15 -17.97 -23.65
CA GLU A 350 0.91 -17.29 -24.69
C GLU A 350 2.27 -17.99 -24.87
N ASN A 351 2.59 -18.42 -26.09
CA ASN A 351 3.83 -19.16 -26.41
C ASN A 351 4.05 -20.42 -25.55
N GLU A 352 2.96 -21.10 -25.16
CA GLU A 352 2.99 -22.24 -24.22
C GLU A 352 3.67 -21.92 -22.88
N ASN A 353 3.74 -20.65 -22.49
CA ASN A 353 4.38 -20.23 -21.25
C ASN A 353 3.38 -20.31 -20.08
N PRO A 354 3.58 -21.19 -19.07
CA PRO A 354 2.67 -21.30 -17.92
C PRO A 354 2.64 -20.03 -17.04
N PHE A 355 3.54 -19.07 -17.27
CA PHE A 355 3.57 -17.79 -16.57
C PHE A 355 2.85 -16.66 -17.32
N VAL A 356 2.29 -16.91 -18.51
CA VAL A 356 1.58 -15.90 -19.31
C VAL A 356 0.26 -16.47 -19.81
N TRP A 357 -0.82 -16.11 -19.12
CA TRP A 357 -2.17 -16.57 -19.44
C TRP A 357 -2.93 -15.47 -20.14
N VAL A 358 -3.64 -15.84 -21.20
CA VAL A 358 -4.55 -14.96 -21.91
C VAL A 358 -5.95 -15.52 -21.77
N ILE A 359 -6.85 -14.68 -21.27
CA ILE A 359 -8.24 -15.01 -21.00
C ILE A 359 -9.10 -14.14 -21.90
N THR A 360 -10.00 -14.77 -22.65
CA THR A 360 -11.08 -14.07 -23.36
C THR A 360 -12.34 -14.15 -22.52
N TYR A 361 -12.69 -13.04 -21.88
CA TYR A 361 -13.94 -12.90 -21.17
C TYR A 361 -15.05 -12.53 -22.16
N PHE A 362 -16.12 -13.33 -22.14
CA PHE A 362 -17.33 -13.12 -22.94
C PHE A 362 -18.36 -12.47 -22.04
N GLY A 363 -18.78 -11.25 -22.37
CA GLY A 363 -19.74 -10.53 -21.58
C GLY A 363 -21.08 -11.27 -21.48
N ARG A 364 -21.63 -11.36 -20.26
CA ARG A 364 -22.84 -12.13 -20.01
C ARG A 364 -24.06 -11.53 -20.73
N PRO A 365 -24.94 -12.38 -21.29
CA PRO A 365 -26.21 -11.95 -21.84
C PRO A 365 -27.02 -11.13 -20.83
N MET A 366 -27.75 -10.13 -21.31
CA MET A 366 -28.63 -9.28 -20.50
C MET A 366 -27.90 -8.40 -19.45
N THR A 367 -26.58 -8.26 -19.55
CA THR A 367 -25.79 -7.32 -18.73
C THR A 367 -25.36 -6.11 -19.54
N ASN A 368 -24.72 -5.11 -18.90
CA ASN A 368 -24.12 -4.00 -19.65
C ASN A 368 -22.89 -4.40 -20.49
N LEU A 369 -22.40 -5.64 -20.31
CA LEU A 369 -21.28 -6.22 -21.05
C LEU A 369 -21.72 -7.15 -22.19
N ASP A 370 -23.03 -7.34 -22.38
CA ASP A 370 -23.59 -8.27 -23.37
C ASP A 370 -22.99 -8.04 -24.78
N GLY A 371 -22.52 -9.14 -25.38
CA GLY A 371 -21.82 -9.16 -26.66
C GLY A 371 -20.34 -8.75 -26.61
N GLY A 372 -19.82 -8.29 -25.48
CA GLY A 372 -18.43 -7.85 -25.35
C GLY A 372 -17.41 -8.99 -25.33
N LEU A 373 -16.24 -8.73 -25.90
CA LEU A 373 -15.09 -9.64 -25.95
C LEU A 373 -13.87 -8.95 -25.35
N PHE A 374 -13.49 -9.33 -24.14
CA PHE A 374 -12.41 -8.67 -23.41
C PHE A 374 -11.22 -9.61 -23.25
N ARG A 375 -10.11 -9.29 -23.91
CA ARG A 375 -8.85 -9.99 -23.73
C ARG A 375 -8.14 -9.45 -22.48
N ILE A 376 -7.89 -10.36 -21.55
CA ILE A 376 -7.25 -10.10 -20.26
C ILE A 376 -5.98 -10.93 -20.21
N LYS A 377 -4.84 -10.26 -20.00
CA LYS A 377 -3.54 -10.89 -19.89
C LYS A 377 -3.11 -10.93 -18.43
N MET A 378 -2.70 -12.11 -17.96
CA MET A 378 -2.17 -12.34 -16.62
C MET A 378 -0.73 -12.82 -16.72
N ASN A 379 0.19 -12.07 -16.14
CA ASN A 379 1.60 -12.43 -16.05
C ASN A 379 1.94 -12.80 -14.60
N PHE A 380 2.48 -14.00 -14.41
CA PHE A 380 2.85 -14.55 -13.12
C PHE A 380 4.35 -14.43 -12.91
N SER A 381 4.75 -14.05 -11.69
CA SER A 381 6.15 -14.09 -11.27
C SER A 381 6.61 -15.53 -11.07
N VAL A 382 7.90 -15.80 -11.26
CA VAL A 382 8.54 -17.04 -10.81
C VAL A 382 8.49 -17.22 -9.28
N ARG A 383 8.19 -16.14 -8.54
CA ARG A 383 7.94 -16.13 -7.09
C ARG A 383 6.46 -16.24 -6.72
N PHE A 384 5.56 -16.60 -7.64
CA PHE A 384 4.15 -16.81 -7.30
C PHE A 384 4.00 -17.94 -6.26
N PRO A 385 3.23 -17.77 -5.16
CA PRO A 385 2.24 -16.71 -4.90
C PRO A 385 2.69 -15.53 -4.02
N GLU A 386 4.00 -15.42 -3.71
CA GLU A 386 4.55 -14.32 -2.92
C GLU A 386 4.37 -12.98 -3.65
N GLU A 387 4.56 -13.01 -4.97
CA GLU A 387 4.20 -11.92 -5.88
C GLU A 387 2.90 -12.27 -6.63
N GLN A 388 1.89 -11.42 -6.51
CA GLN A 388 0.62 -11.63 -7.22
C GLN A 388 0.74 -11.30 -8.71
N PRO A 389 -0.07 -11.94 -9.57
CA PRO A 389 -0.02 -11.71 -11.01
C PRO A 389 -0.33 -10.26 -11.38
N ARG A 390 0.38 -9.75 -12.38
CA ARG A 390 0.05 -8.48 -13.04
C ARG A 390 -1.03 -8.76 -14.07
N VAL A 391 -2.16 -8.08 -13.93
CA VAL A 391 -3.36 -8.30 -14.75
C VAL A 391 -3.65 -7.04 -15.56
N LYS A 392 -3.73 -7.21 -16.87
CA LYS A 392 -3.96 -6.12 -17.82
C LYS A 392 -5.07 -6.47 -18.79
N PHE A 393 -6.05 -5.58 -18.90
CA PHE A 393 -7.04 -5.61 -19.98
C PHE A 393 -6.36 -5.08 -21.24
N GLU A 394 -6.10 -5.96 -22.20
CA GLU A 394 -5.57 -5.56 -23.50
C GLU A 394 -6.66 -4.89 -24.34
N THR A 395 -7.89 -5.41 -24.23
CA THR A 395 -9.07 -4.76 -24.78
C THR A 395 -9.49 -3.58 -23.89
N LYS A 396 -9.55 -2.38 -24.46
CA LYS A 396 -9.94 -1.17 -23.73
C LYS A 396 -11.38 -1.25 -23.24
N ILE A 397 -11.60 -0.94 -21.97
CA ILE A 397 -12.92 -0.88 -21.35
C ILE A 397 -13.03 0.36 -20.46
N PHE A 398 -14.15 1.08 -20.56
CA PHE A 398 -14.42 2.21 -19.67
C PHE A 398 -15.13 1.73 -18.40
N HIS A 399 -14.35 1.48 -17.35
CA HIS A 399 -14.85 0.88 -16.11
C HIS A 399 -14.18 1.50 -14.86
N HIS A 400 -14.90 1.57 -13.73
CA HIS A 400 -14.36 2.21 -12.50
C HIS A 400 -13.24 1.41 -11.82
N HIS A 401 -13.22 0.09 -11.99
CA HIS A 401 -12.15 -0.80 -11.46
C HIS A 401 -11.07 -1.15 -12.49
N ILE A 402 -11.04 -0.49 -13.65
CA ILE A 402 -10.03 -0.71 -14.68
C ILE A 402 -9.42 0.64 -15.07
N ALA A 403 -8.12 0.77 -14.83
CA ALA A 403 -7.37 1.97 -15.15
C ALA A 403 -7.33 2.22 -16.67
N ALA A 404 -7.01 3.45 -17.07
CA ALA A 404 -6.96 3.82 -18.48
C ALA A 404 -5.94 3.01 -19.30
N ASP A 405 -4.88 2.51 -18.65
CA ASP A 405 -3.87 1.63 -19.25
C ASP A 405 -4.25 0.14 -19.24
N GLY A 406 -5.44 -0.21 -18.74
CA GLY A 406 -5.92 -1.58 -18.62
C GLY A 406 -5.61 -2.27 -17.29
N THR A 407 -4.90 -1.62 -16.35
CA THR A 407 -4.61 -2.23 -15.05
C THR A 407 -5.89 -2.54 -14.27
N ALA A 408 -6.04 -3.79 -13.83
CA ALA A 408 -7.21 -4.24 -13.09
C ALA A 408 -7.08 -4.04 -11.57
N CYS A 409 -8.12 -3.47 -10.95
CA CYS A 409 -8.28 -3.37 -9.50
C CYS A 409 -9.18 -4.50 -8.97
N TYR A 410 -8.56 -5.59 -8.52
CA TYR A 410 -9.28 -6.75 -7.98
C TYR A 410 -8.61 -7.28 -6.70
N THR A 411 -9.36 -8.02 -5.90
CA THR A 411 -8.86 -8.65 -4.67
C THR A 411 -9.19 -10.14 -4.73
N PRO A 412 -8.21 -11.05 -4.90
CA PRO A 412 -8.45 -12.50 -4.84
C PRO A 412 -8.85 -12.91 -3.42
N ASN A 413 -9.32 -14.15 -3.25
CA ASN A 413 -9.63 -14.69 -1.94
C ASN A 413 -8.33 -14.72 -1.08
N PRO A 414 -8.28 -14.03 0.08
CA PRO A 414 -7.07 -13.98 0.91
C PRO A 414 -6.57 -15.34 1.39
N MET A 415 -7.46 -16.34 1.46
CA MET A 415 -7.19 -17.71 1.89
C MET A 415 -6.81 -18.65 0.73
N LYS A 416 -6.85 -18.17 -0.52
CA LYS A 416 -6.55 -18.95 -1.73
C LYS A 416 -5.75 -18.10 -2.73
N ARG A 417 -4.69 -17.46 -2.25
CA ARG A 417 -3.85 -16.56 -3.07
C ARG A 417 -2.97 -17.30 -4.07
N GLU A 418 -2.77 -18.59 -3.83
CA GLU A 418 -2.05 -19.55 -4.65
C GLU A 418 -2.92 -20.18 -5.75
N ASP A 419 -4.24 -20.01 -5.67
CA ASP A 419 -5.21 -20.55 -6.62
C ASP A 419 -5.48 -19.52 -7.73
N VAL A 420 -4.98 -19.79 -8.94
CA VAL A 420 -5.16 -18.92 -10.11
C VAL A 420 -6.63 -18.72 -10.43
N ARG A 421 -7.48 -19.73 -10.22
CA ARG A 421 -8.92 -19.59 -10.42
C ARG A 421 -9.51 -18.53 -9.51
N SER A 422 -9.03 -18.45 -8.25
CA SER A 422 -9.49 -17.41 -7.33
C SER A 422 -9.17 -15.99 -7.83
N HIS A 423 -8.08 -15.81 -8.58
CA HIS A 423 -7.77 -14.53 -9.21
C HIS A 423 -8.72 -14.25 -10.38
N ILE A 424 -8.97 -15.23 -11.24
CA ILE A 424 -9.87 -15.09 -12.40
C ILE A 424 -11.30 -14.78 -11.94
N ASP A 425 -11.81 -15.55 -10.98
CA ASP A 425 -13.16 -15.34 -10.42
C ASP A 425 -13.29 -13.92 -9.81
N ALA A 426 -12.23 -13.41 -9.15
CA ALA A 426 -12.22 -12.05 -8.61
C ALA A 426 -12.18 -10.97 -9.70
N ILE A 427 -11.50 -11.22 -10.83
CA ILE A 427 -11.51 -10.31 -12.00
C ILE A 427 -12.88 -10.31 -12.67
N PHE A 428 -13.56 -11.46 -12.79
CA PHE A 428 -14.91 -11.50 -13.34
C PHE A 428 -15.92 -10.85 -12.41
N ALA A 429 -15.79 -11.07 -11.10
CA ALA A 429 -16.65 -10.43 -10.11
C ALA A 429 -16.62 -8.89 -10.18
N ILE A 430 -15.47 -8.27 -10.46
CA ILE A 430 -15.42 -6.79 -10.59
C ILE A 430 -16.11 -6.27 -11.85
N LEU A 431 -16.25 -7.09 -12.90
CA LEU A 431 -16.95 -6.75 -14.15
C LEU A 431 -18.46 -6.96 -14.03
N GLU A 432 -18.85 -7.97 -13.26
CA GLU A 432 -20.23 -8.45 -13.11
C GLU A 432 -20.97 -7.83 -11.92
N ASP A 433 -20.31 -6.98 -11.14
CA ASP A 433 -20.92 -6.24 -10.05
C ASP A 433 -21.74 -5.07 -10.59
N ASP A 434 -23.07 -5.22 -10.60
CA ASP A 434 -24.00 -4.18 -11.07
C ASP A 434 -24.14 -3.00 -10.09
N GLU A 435 -23.95 -3.25 -8.79
CA GLU A 435 -24.15 -2.27 -7.70
C GLU A 435 -22.97 -2.23 -6.72
N PRO A 436 -21.75 -1.91 -7.20
CA PRO A 436 -20.57 -1.87 -6.36
C PRO A 436 -20.70 -0.80 -5.29
N ALA A 437 -20.32 -1.16 -4.06
CA ALA A 437 -20.16 -0.20 -2.98
C ALA A 437 -19.04 0.79 -3.31
N TYR A 438 -19.27 2.08 -3.01
CA TYR A 438 -18.23 3.09 -3.15
C TYR A 438 -17.09 2.80 -2.18
N ASP A 439 -15.88 2.63 -2.70
CA ASP A 439 -14.66 2.49 -1.91
C ASP A 439 -13.57 3.39 -2.50
N PRO A 440 -13.13 4.45 -1.81
CA PRO A 440 -12.12 5.36 -2.31
C PRO A 440 -10.77 4.66 -2.57
N ARG A 441 -10.51 3.53 -1.91
CA ARG A 441 -9.25 2.76 -2.05
C ARG A 441 -9.22 1.89 -3.31
N LYS A 442 -10.32 1.82 -4.06
CA LYS A 442 -10.44 1.09 -5.34
C LYS A 442 -10.57 2.03 -6.54
N ILE A 443 -10.41 3.35 -6.34
CA ILE A 443 -10.48 4.34 -7.41
C ILE A 443 -9.21 4.24 -8.25
N VAL A 444 -9.29 3.53 -9.38
CA VAL A 444 -8.22 3.44 -10.39
C VAL A 444 -8.53 4.20 -11.67
N ASN A 445 -9.80 4.56 -11.86
CA ASN A 445 -10.26 5.40 -12.95
C ASN A 445 -11.12 6.55 -12.38
N PRO A 446 -10.51 7.68 -12.00
CA PRO A 446 -11.23 8.79 -11.35
C PRO A 446 -12.38 9.34 -12.19
N GLU A 447 -12.24 9.34 -13.52
CA GLU A 447 -13.29 9.78 -14.43
C GLU A 447 -14.51 8.85 -14.38
N ALA A 448 -14.29 7.55 -14.51
CA ALA A 448 -15.35 6.55 -14.43
C ALA A 448 -16.04 6.56 -13.06
N THR A 449 -15.26 6.59 -11.97
CA THR A 449 -15.78 6.66 -10.60
C THR A 449 -16.64 7.91 -10.41
N LYS A 450 -16.16 9.09 -10.84
CA LYS A 450 -16.94 10.32 -10.73
C LYS A 450 -18.25 10.24 -11.52
N MET A 451 -18.25 9.63 -12.70
CA MET A 451 -19.49 9.47 -13.48
C MET A 451 -20.48 8.50 -12.83
N TYR A 452 -19.99 7.43 -12.18
CA TYR A 452 -20.86 6.43 -11.56
C TYR A 452 -21.44 6.90 -10.21
N TRP A 453 -20.61 7.50 -9.33
CA TRP A 453 -21.01 7.92 -7.98
C TRP A 453 -21.18 9.44 -7.78
N GLY A 454 -20.97 10.27 -8.81
CA GLY A 454 -21.01 11.74 -8.72
C GLY A 454 -22.37 12.40 -8.43
N GLY A 455 -23.40 11.62 -8.06
CA GLY A 455 -24.67 12.11 -7.53
C GLY A 455 -25.73 12.54 -8.56
N SER A 456 -25.37 12.77 -9.83
CA SER A 456 -26.34 13.13 -10.88
C SER A 456 -26.85 11.89 -11.64
N PRO A 457 -28.18 11.70 -11.79
CA PRO A 457 -28.73 10.63 -12.62
C PRO A 457 -28.25 10.66 -14.08
N ASP A 458 -27.91 11.84 -14.60
CA ASP A 458 -27.42 11.98 -15.97
C ASP A 458 -25.97 11.53 -16.12
N ASP A 459 -25.16 11.59 -15.06
CA ASP A 459 -23.77 11.13 -15.10
C ASP A 459 -23.70 9.61 -15.09
N LYS A 460 -24.55 8.92 -14.33
CA LYS A 460 -24.67 7.45 -14.39
C LYS A 460 -25.13 6.98 -15.77
N LYS A 461 -26.03 7.72 -16.44
CA LYS A 461 -26.40 7.45 -17.84
C LYS A 461 -25.22 7.63 -18.80
N LYS A 462 -24.41 8.68 -18.63
CA LYS A 462 -23.19 8.89 -19.44
C LYS A 462 -22.18 7.76 -19.23
N TYR A 463 -21.99 7.31 -17.99
CA TYR A 463 -21.16 6.15 -17.67
C TYR A 463 -21.62 4.92 -18.45
N ASN A 464 -22.89 4.52 -18.30
CA ASN A 464 -23.44 3.36 -19.00
C ASN A 464 -23.33 3.48 -20.52
N ARG A 465 -23.51 4.68 -21.08
CA ARG A 465 -23.32 4.92 -22.52
C ARG A 465 -21.87 4.71 -22.96
N ARG A 466 -20.89 5.16 -22.16
CA ARG A 466 -19.47 4.96 -22.46
C ARG A 466 -19.06 3.50 -22.30
N LEU A 467 -19.52 2.82 -21.25
CA LEU A 467 -19.29 1.41 -21.03
C LEU A 467 -19.80 0.58 -22.23
N ARG A 468 -21.05 0.80 -22.66
CA ARG A 468 -21.61 0.13 -23.85
C ARG A 468 -20.85 0.43 -25.13
N ARG A 469 -20.32 1.66 -25.28
CA ARG A 469 -19.47 1.99 -26.42
C ARG A 469 -18.17 1.18 -26.39
N SER A 470 -17.52 1.05 -25.22
CA SER A 470 -16.33 0.20 -25.13
C SER A 470 -16.64 -1.28 -25.36
N VAL A 471 -17.83 -1.77 -24.96
CA VAL A 471 -18.28 -3.13 -25.27
C VAL A 471 -18.42 -3.34 -26.78
N GLN A 472 -19.03 -2.40 -27.50
CA GLN A 472 -19.11 -2.49 -28.96
C GLN A 472 -17.72 -2.47 -29.62
N GLN A 473 -16.83 -1.58 -29.18
CA GLN A 473 -15.45 -1.48 -29.68
C GLN A 473 -14.65 -2.75 -29.38
N SER A 474 -14.92 -3.41 -28.25
CA SER A 474 -14.24 -4.65 -27.86
C SER A 474 -14.36 -5.75 -28.92
N MET A 475 -15.46 -5.77 -29.68
CA MET A 475 -15.66 -6.72 -30.77
C MET A 475 -14.93 -6.31 -32.06
N GLU A 476 -14.87 -5.01 -32.34
CA GLU A 476 -14.23 -4.46 -33.56
C GLU A 476 -12.71 -4.56 -33.49
N ASP A 477 -12.15 -4.33 -32.29
CA ASP A 477 -10.71 -4.31 -32.03
C ASP A 477 -10.16 -5.68 -31.58
N PHE A 478 -11.00 -6.73 -31.53
CA PHE A 478 -10.56 -8.05 -31.08
C PHE A 478 -9.58 -8.64 -32.11
N PRO A 479 -8.34 -9.02 -31.72
CA PRO A 479 -7.37 -9.55 -32.67
C PRO A 479 -7.88 -10.88 -33.25
N GLU A 480 -7.76 -11.03 -34.57
CA GLU A 480 -8.08 -12.27 -35.30
C GLU A 480 -7.40 -13.51 -34.73
#